data_AF-A0A1F8BMW6-F1
#
_entry.id   AF-A0A1F8BMW6-F1
#
_cell.length_a   1.000
_cell.length_b   1.000
_cell.length_c   1.000
_cell.angle_alpha   90.00
_cell.angle_beta   90.00
_cell.angle_gamma   90.00
#
_symmetry.space_group_name_H-M   'P 1'
#
loop_
_entity.id
_entity.type
_entity.pdbx_description
1 polymer ?
#
loop_
_entity_poly.entity_id
_entity_poly.type
_entity_poly.pdbx_seq_one_letter_code
_entity_poly.pdbx_strand_id
1 'polypeptide(L)'
;MVLSKLAEDVSNTTVATIKGADDVLSALRGAVKNQVTGTFKDVTDIASSSLEGVADVVHGGVAAANKVGVSLTGAVKDTVASAVLAVSETGGNVMTAASRAARGAVLGVAEVGGDVANAAISAVEGAIESAGSVGASTMDAAREASLGAVKAADEISDEVGKTVRDALLTAASLPRDVVEKVVKGSEK
;
A
#
# COMPACT_ATOMS: atom_id res chain seq x y z
N MET A 1 -13.01 7.80 9.21
CA MET A 1 -12.35 6.66 9.86
C MET A 1 -11.11 7.21 10.55
N VAL A 2 -10.83 6.87 11.82
CA VAL A 2 -9.64 7.34 12.55
C VAL A 2 -8.52 6.32 12.32
N LEU A 3 -7.27 6.79 12.13
CA LEU A 3 -6.07 5.94 12.09
C LEU A 3 -6.09 4.91 13.21
N SER A 4 -5.62 3.69 12.91
CA SER A 4 -5.19 2.82 14.00
C SER A 4 -4.08 3.55 14.78
N LYS A 5 -3.97 3.29 16.09
CA LYS A 5 -2.91 3.90 16.90
C LYS A 5 -1.52 3.65 16.29
N LEU A 6 -1.32 2.46 15.71
CA LEU A 6 -0.08 2.10 15.02
C LEU A 6 0.15 2.98 13.78
N ALA A 7 -0.86 3.17 12.92
CA ALA A 7 -0.72 3.99 11.74
C ALA A 7 -0.45 5.47 12.09
N GLU A 8 -1.04 5.99 13.17
CA GLU A 8 -0.77 7.34 13.68
C GLU A 8 0.67 7.49 14.20
N ASP A 9 1.14 6.53 15.00
CA ASP A 9 2.51 6.49 15.51
C ASP A 9 3.54 6.38 14.38
N VAL A 10 3.27 5.52 13.38
CA VAL A 10 4.09 5.41 12.16
C VAL A 10 4.08 6.73 11.40
N SER A 11 2.91 7.38 11.23
CA SER A 11 2.82 8.65 10.53
C SER A 11 3.70 9.72 11.18
N ASN A 12 3.58 9.88 12.50
CA ASN A 12 4.33 10.90 13.24
C ASN A 12 5.85 10.64 13.21
N THR A 13 6.25 9.37 13.39
CA THR A 13 7.66 8.95 13.30
C THR A 13 8.23 9.14 11.89
N THR A 14 7.45 8.82 10.87
CA THR A 14 7.85 8.99 9.47
C THR A 14 7.98 10.47 9.12
N VAL A 15 7.04 11.33 9.54
CA VAL A 15 7.17 12.79 9.36
C VAL A 15 8.45 13.31 10.01
N ALA A 16 8.75 12.88 11.24
CA ALA A 16 9.97 13.29 11.93
C ALA A 16 11.25 12.86 11.21
N THR A 17 11.20 11.75 10.47
CA THR A 17 12.33 11.19 9.73
C THR A 17 12.55 11.89 8.39
N ILE A 18 11.48 12.24 7.68
CA ILE A 18 11.56 12.73 6.29
C ILE A 18 11.49 14.25 6.17
N LYS A 19 10.98 14.95 7.19
CA LYS A 19 10.86 16.40 7.18
C LYS A 19 12.25 17.05 7.16
N GLY A 20 12.52 17.84 6.12
CA GLY A 20 13.81 18.50 5.93
C GLY A 20 14.87 17.65 5.22
N ALA A 21 14.50 16.46 4.72
CA ALA A 21 15.35 15.72 3.80
C ALA A 21 15.40 16.40 2.43
N ASP A 22 16.58 16.45 1.80
CA ASP A 22 16.73 16.97 0.43
C ASP A 22 15.97 16.11 -0.58
N ASP A 23 15.96 14.79 -0.38
CA ASP A 23 15.16 13.83 -1.14
C ASP A 23 14.13 13.16 -0.22
N VAL A 24 12.95 13.78 -0.14
CA VAL A 24 11.84 13.33 0.72
C VAL A 24 11.30 11.96 0.32
N LEU A 25 11.27 11.62 -0.98
CA LEU A 25 10.76 10.33 -1.44
C LEU A 25 11.72 9.20 -1.07
N SER A 26 13.02 9.39 -1.26
CA SER A 26 14.02 8.41 -0.79
C SER A 26 14.00 8.25 0.72
N ALA A 27 13.85 9.34 1.47
CA ALA A 27 13.70 9.28 2.92
C ALA A 27 12.41 8.55 3.34
N LEU A 28 11.29 8.79 2.64
CA LEU A 28 10.01 8.10 2.86
C LEU A 28 10.14 6.59 2.63
N ARG A 29 10.72 6.18 1.50
CA ARG A 29 10.96 4.77 1.19
C ARG A 29 11.81 4.10 2.27
N GLY A 30 12.90 4.75 2.69
CA GLY A 30 13.76 4.27 3.77
C GLY A 30 13.03 4.15 5.11
N ALA A 31 12.25 5.17 5.48
CA ALA A 31 11.47 5.17 6.71
C ALA A 31 10.42 4.05 6.73
N VAL A 32 9.63 3.91 5.67
CA VAL A 32 8.61 2.86 5.53
C VAL A 32 9.25 1.47 5.59
N LYS A 33 10.34 1.27 4.85
CA LYS A 33 11.10 0.01 4.87
C LYS A 33 11.61 -0.32 6.28
N ASN A 34 12.18 0.66 6.98
CA ASN A 34 12.67 0.47 8.35
C ASN A 34 11.53 0.16 9.34
N GLN A 35 10.38 0.80 9.20
CA GLN A 35 9.21 0.52 10.05
C GLN A 35 8.70 -0.90 9.82
N VAL A 36 8.50 -1.32 8.55
CA VAL A 36 8.07 -2.70 8.24
C VAL A 36 9.10 -3.70 8.76
N THR A 37 10.39 -3.53 8.43
CA THR A 37 11.42 -4.49 8.91
C THR A 37 11.54 -4.52 10.43
N GLY A 38 11.33 -3.40 11.13
CA GLY A 38 11.25 -3.33 12.59
C GLY A 38 10.07 -4.13 13.14
N THR A 39 8.87 -3.92 12.59
CA THR A 39 7.67 -4.70 12.97
C THR A 39 7.88 -6.20 12.80
N PHE A 40 8.66 -6.65 11.81
CA PHE A 40 8.95 -8.08 11.59
C PHE A 40 10.13 -8.62 12.41
N LYS A 41 11.15 -7.82 12.73
CA LYS A 41 12.32 -8.26 13.52
C LYS A 41 12.01 -8.47 14.99
N ASP A 42 11.07 -7.71 15.53
CA ASP A 42 10.68 -7.79 16.95
C ASP A 42 9.77 -9.01 17.23
N VAL A 43 9.32 -9.71 16.19
CA VAL A 43 8.44 -10.89 16.30
C VAL A 43 9.25 -12.16 16.06
N THR A 44 9.40 -12.99 17.09
CA THR A 44 10.18 -14.25 17.06
C THR A 44 9.54 -15.33 16.15
N ASP A 45 8.22 -15.26 15.92
CA ASP A 45 7.49 -16.17 15.03
C ASP A 45 7.00 -15.43 13.77
N ILE A 46 7.90 -15.25 12.80
CA ILE A 46 7.57 -14.69 11.47
C ILE A 46 6.49 -15.54 10.76
N ALA A 47 6.37 -16.83 11.11
CA ALA A 47 5.41 -17.75 10.53
C ALA A 47 3.94 -17.44 10.86
N SER A 48 3.67 -16.71 11.96
CA SER A 48 2.32 -16.38 12.45
C SER A 48 2.03 -14.88 12.47
N SER A 49 3.00 -14.03 12.12
CA SER A 49 2.84 -12.58 12.09
C SER A 49 1.75 -12.18 11.09
N SER A 50 0.63 -11.67 11.62
CA SER A 50 -0.42 -11.10 10.80
C SER A 50 0.17 -9.90 10.06
N LEU A 51 0.14 -9.93 8.73
CA LEU A 51 0.57 -8.83 7.85
C LEU A 51 -0.32 -7.57 7.99
N GLU A 52 -1.07 -7.44 9.09
CA GLU A 52 -1.86 -6.28 9.48
C GLU A 52 -0.96 -5.06 9.74
N GLY A 53 0.21 -5.26 10.35
CA GLY A 53 1.20 -4.18 10.54
C GLY A 53 1.67 -3.55 9.24
N VAL A 54 1.67 -4.28 8.11
CA VAL A 54 2.02 -3.71 6.80
C VAL A 54 0.99 -2.68 6.35
N ALA A 55 -0.30 -2.97 6.53
CA ALA A 55 -1.35 -2.04 6.16
C ALA A 55 -1.25 -0.75 6.99
N ASP A 56 -1.02 -0.87 8.30
CA ASP A 56 -0.85 0.27 9.21
C ASP A 56 0.40 1.11 8.87
N VAL A 57 1.52 0.44 8.56
CA VAL A 57 2.75 1.15 8.18
C VAL A 57 2.57 1.90 6.86
N VAL A 58 1.93 1.29 5.86
CA VAL A 58 1.67 1.95 4.58
C VAL A 58 0.68 3.10 4.74
N HIS A 59 -0.38 2.91 5.52
CA HIS A 59 -1.34 3.97 5.86
C HIS A 59 -0.61 5.15 6.52
N GLY A 60 0.16 4.89 7.57
CA GLY A 60 0.94 5.92 8.27
C GLY A 60 1.95 6.62 7.37
N GLY A 61 2.64 5.87 6.49
CA GLY A 61 3.57 6.40 5.50
C GLY A 61 2.92 7.34 4.49
N VAL A 62 1.75 6.97 3.95
CA VAL A 62 0.98 7.83 3.03
C VAL A 62 0.49 9.10 3.74
N ALA A 63 -0.03 8.96 4.96
CA ALA A 63 -0.45 10.11 5.76
C ALA A 63 0.73 11.04 6.08
N ALA A 64 1.90 10.47 6.38
CA ALA A 64 3.14 11.22 6.61
C ALA A 64 3.58 12.00 5.37
N ALA A 65 3.54 11.35 4.19
CA ALA A 65 3.88 11.99 2.92
C ALA A 65 2.98 13.20 2.64
N ASN A 66 1.67 13.09 2.90
CA ASN A 66 0.76 14.23 2.78
C ASN A 66 1.12 15.37 3.76
N LYS A 67 1.37 15.05 5.04
CA LYS A 67 1.75 16.05 6.06
C LYS A 67 3.01 16.85 5.70
N VAL A 68 3.90 16.32 4.86
CA VAL A 68 5.10 17.02 4.37
C VAL A 68 4.97 17.56 2.94
N GLY A 69 3.77 17.51 2.35
CA GLY A 69 3.45 18.11 1.05
C GLY A 69 3.88 17.28 -0.17
N VAL A 70 4.16 15.99 -0.01
CA VAL A 70 4.51 15.10 -1.13
C VAL A 70 3.25 14.72 -1.92
N SER A 71 3.40 14.63 -3.25
CA SER A 71 2.33 14.11 -4.13
C SER A 71 1.91 12.70 -3.71
N LEU A 72 0.61 12.50 -3.49
CA LEU A 72 0.06 11.23 -3.05
C LEU A 72 0.26 10.10 -4.06
N THR A 73 0.22 10.37 -5.37
CA THR A 73 0.42 9.35 -6.41
C THR A 73 1.80 8.69 -6.30
N GLY A 74 2.86 9.51 -6.24
CA GLY A 74 4.23 9.01 -6.06
C GLY A 74 4.44 8.39 -4.69
N ALA A 75 3.94 9.05 -3.63
CA ALA A 75 4.07 8.55 -2.27
C ALA A 75 3.41 7.18 -2.07
N VAL A 76 2.21 6.97 -2.62
CA VAL A 76 1.50 5.69 -2.52
C VAL A 76 2.30 4.59 -3.20
N LYS A 77 2.73 4.81 -4.44
CA LYS A 77 3.51 3.84 -5.20
C LYS A 77 4.79 3.45 -4.45
N ASP A 78 5.55 4.45 -4.00
CA ASP A 78 6.82 4.28 -3.31
C ASP A 78 6.66 3.60 -1.93
N THR A 79 5.61 3.97 -1.20
CA THR A 79 5.31 3.40 0.12
C THR A 79 4.91 1.93 -0.02
N VAL A 80 4.03 1.61 -0.97
CA VAL A 80 3.63 0.21 -1.24
C VAL A 80 4.82 -0.61 -1.70
N ALA A 81 5.59 -0.12 -2.66
CA ALA A 81 6.77 -0.84 -3.16
C ALA A 81 7.79 -1.09 -2.02
N SER A 82 8.07 -0.08 -1.20
CA SER A 82 9.01 -0.21 -0.07
C SER A 82 8.53 -1.19 0.98
N ALA A 83 7.24 -1.20 1.29
CA ALA A 83 6.66 -2.13 2.24
C ALA A 83 6.70 -3.58 1.74
N VAL A 84 6.36 -3.81 0.47
CA VAL A 84 6.41 -5.15 -0.15
C VAL A 84 7.84 -5.67 -0.21
N LEU A 85 8.80 -4.83 -0.61
CA LEU A 85 10.23 -5.18 -0.60
C LEU A 85 10.72 -5.49 0.81
N ALA A 86 10.35 -4.69 1.80
CA ALA A 86 10.70 -4.94 3.20
C ALA A 86 10.20 -6.31 3.68
N VAL A 87 8.95 -6.66 3.37
CA VAL A 87 8.41 -7.98 3.70
C VAL A 87 9.21 -9.09 3.02
N SER A 88 9.52 -8.93 1.73
CA SER A 88 10.32 -9.90 0.97
C SER A 88 11.71 -10.11 1.58
N GLU A 89 12.39 -9.03 1.98
CA GLU A 89 13.72 -9.09 2.61
C GLU A 89 13.70 -9.77 3.98
N THR A 90 12.57 -9.70 4.69
CA THR A 90 12.36 -10.44 5.95
C THR A 90 11.85 -11.87 5.75
N GLY A 91 11.74 -12.34 4.50
CA GLY A 91 11.27 -13.69 4.18
C GLY A 91 9.75 -13.89 4.27
N GLY A 92 8.97 -12.81 4.30
CA GLY A 92 7.51 -12.85 4.34
C GLY A 92 6.85 -13.06 2.97
N ASN A 93 5.53 -13.23 2.98
CA ASN A 93 4.76 -13.47 1.76
C ASN A 93 4.50 -12.17 0.98
N VAL A 94 5.13 -12.04 -0.19
CA VAL A 94 5.01 -10.89 -1.10
C VAL A 94 3.57 -10.63 -1.56
N MET A 95 2.79 -11.68 -1.83
CA MET A 95 1.41 -11.57 -2.35
C MET A 95 0.48 -11.02 -1.27
N THR A 96 0.59 -11.56 -0.06
CA THR A 96 -0.17 -11.05 1.07
C THR A 96 0.27 -9.62 1.43
N ALA A 97 1.57 -9.31 1.34
CA ALA A 97 2.08 -7.95 1.51
C ALA A 97 1.50 -6.98 0.48
N ALA A 98 1.45 -7.36 -0.80
CA ALA A 98 0.86 -6.56 -1.87
C ALA A 98 -0.59 -6.20 -1.57
N SER A 99 -1.40 -7.18 -1.15
CA SER A 99 -2.80 -6.94 -0.76
C SER A 99 -2.93 -5.99 0.43
N ARG A 100 -2.15 -6.23 1.50
CA ARG A 100 -2.21 -5.44 2.74
C ARG A 100 -1.69 -4.02 2.54
N ALA A 101 -0.60 -3.86 1.79
CA ALA A 101 -0.03 -2.57 1.45
C ALA A 101 -1.01 -1.75 0.59
N ALA A 102 -1.61 -2.34 -0.44
CA ALA A 102 -2.60 -1.64 -1.25
C ALA A 102 -3.83 -1.19 -0.45
N ARG A 103 -4.32 -2.05 0.45
CA ARG A 103 -5.38 -1.68 1.40
C ARG A 103 -4.98 -0.49 2.28
N GLY A 104 -3.80 -0.55 2.91
CA GLY A 104 -3.28 0.54 3.75
C GLY A 104 -3.13 1.86 2.99
N ALA A 105 -2.69 1.79 1.74
CA ALA A 105 -2.53 2.97 0.89
C ALA A 105 -3.88 3.64 0.56
N VAL A 106 -4.88 2.86 0.16
CA VAL A 106 -6.22 3.38 -0.15
C VAL A 106 -6.87 4.01 1.08
N LEU A 107 -6.79 3.36 2.25
CA LEU A 107 -7.30 3.91 3.51
C LEU A 107 -6.55 5.19 3.90
N GLY A 108 -5.23 5.22 3.74
CA GLY A 108 -4.41 6.40 4.02
C GLY A 108 -4.73 7.58 3.12
N VAL A 109 -4.95 7.34 1.83
CA VAL A 109 -5.39 8.41 0.92
C VAL A 109 -6.81 8.88 1.24
N ALA A 110 -7.73 7.97 1.53
CA ALA A 110 -9.10 8.32 1.86
C ALA A 110 -9.19 9.20 3.12
N GLU A 111 -8.42 8.88 4.15
CA GLU A 111 -8.39 9.63 5.40
C GLU A 111 -7.93 11.08 5.18
N VAL A 112 -6.87 11.27 4.38
CA VAL A 112 -6.34 12.60 4.11
C VAL A 112 -7.11 13.33 3.01
N GLY A 113 -8.25 12.80 2.57
CA GLY A 113 -9.15 13.40 1.58
C GLY A 113 -8.60 13.43 0.15
N GLY A 114 -7.70 12.51 -0.19
CA GLY A 114 -7.11 12.42 -1.52
C GLY A 114 -7.91 11.53 -2.50
N ASP A 115 -7.40 11.41 -3.72
CA ASP A 115 -8.00 10.62 -4.79
C ASP A 115 -7.74 9.11 -4.60
N VAL A 116 -8.75 8.42 -4.08
CA VAL A 116 -8.73 6.97 -3.80
C VAL A 116 -8.63 6.09 -5.05
N ALA A 117 -9.14 6.56 -6.21
CA ALA A 117 -9.03 5.82 -7.47
C ALA A 117 -7.59 5.80 -7.97
N ASN A 118 -6.95 6.98 -8.00
CA ASN A 118 -5.54 7.07 -8.36
C ASN A 118 -4.65 6.37 -7.33
N ALA A 119 -4.99 6.42 -6.05
CA ALA A 119 -4.28 5.67 -5.01
C ALA A 119 -4.32 4.17 -5.26
N ALA A 120 -5.48 3.61 -5.63
CA ALA A 120 -5.60 2.19 -5.95
C ALA A 120 -4.70 1.81 -7.14
N ILE A 121 -4.69 2.62 -8.21
CA ILE A 121 -3.83 2.37 -9.39
C ILE A 121 -2.35 2.39 -8.97
N SER A 122 -1.91 3.47 -8.31
CA SER A 122 -0.51 3.63 -7.87
C SER A 122 -0.07 2.54 -6.89
N ALA A 123 -0.97 2.07 -6.03
CA ALA A 123 -0.69 0.98 -5.11
C ALA A 123 -0.46 -0.34 -5.87
N VAL A 124 -1.30 -0.65 -6.85
CA VAL A 124 -1.13 -1.85 -7.69
C VAL A 124 0.16 -1.77 -8.49
N GLU A 125 0.50 -0.60 -9.05
CA GLU A 125 1.79 -0.40 -9.74
C GLU A 125 2.99 -0.62 -8.81
N GLY A 126 2.94 -0.08 -7.59
CA GLY A 126 4.00 -0.28 -6.59
C GLY A 126 4.17 -1.75 -6.20
N ALA A 127 3.07 -2.49 -6.09
CA ALA A 127 3.08 -3.93 -5.84
C ALA A 127 3.66 -4.74 -7.02
N ILE A 128 3.29 -4.38 -8.26
CA ILE A 128 3.83 -5.01 -9.47
C ILE A 128 5.35 -4.78 -9.56
N GLU A 129 5.80 -3.54 -9.37
CA GLU A 129 7.20 -3.16 -9.46
C GLU A 129 8.06 -3.88 -8.41
N SER A 130 7.60 -3.90 -7.16
CA SER A 130 8.29 -4.58 -6.07
C SER A 130 8.31 -6.10 -6.26
N ALA A 131 7.20 -6.72 -6.68
CA ALA A 131 7.16 -8.14 -7.00
C ALA A 131 8.11 -8.51 -8.13
N GLY A 132 8.14 -7.73 -9.21
CA GLY A 132 9.05 -7.94 -10.33
C GLY A 132 10.52 -7.82 -9.90
N SER A 133 10.84 -6.86 -9.03
CA SER A 133 12.20 -6.63 -8.52
C SER A 133 12.75 -7.79 -7.68
N VAL A 134 11.87 -8.60 -7.08
CA VAL A 134 12.26 -9.79 -6.28
C VAL A 134 12.01 -11.11 -7.02
N GLY A 135 11.68 -11.06 -8.32
CA GLY A 135 11.41 -12.25 -9.14
C GLY A 135 10.09 -12.97 -8.81
N ALA A 136 9.16 -12.31 -8.11
CA ALA A 136 7.83 -12.84 -7.84
C ALA A 136 6.86 -12.58 -9.02
N SER A 137 5.71 -13.25 -9.00
CA SER A 137 4.68 -13.11 -10.04
C SER A 137 4.05 -11.71 -10.01
N THR A 138 4.29 -10.93 -11.06
CA THR A 138 3.71 -9.59 -11.23
C THR A 138 2.20 -9.64 -11.46
N MET A 139 1.71 -10.69 -12.11
CA MET A 139 0.27 -10.91 -12.31
C MET A 139 -0.45 -11.21 -11.00
N ASP A 140 0.13 -12.05 -10.15
CA ASP A 140 -0.47 -12.36 -8.85
C ASP A 140 -0.38 -11.16 -7.91
N ALA A 141 0.73 -10.41 -7.94
CA ALA A 141 0.85 -9.15 -7.20
C ALA A 141 -0.22 -8.14 -7.63
N ALA A 142 -0.43 -7.98 -8.94
CA ALA A 142 -1.47 -7.10 -9.47
C ALA A 142 -2.86 -7.53 -8.97
N ARG A 143 -3.14 -8.83 -8.98
CA ARG A 143 -4.41 -9.41 -8.51
C ARG A 143 -4.64 -9.12 -7.02
N GLU A 144 -3.67 -9.45 -6.19
CA GLU A 144 -3.78 -9.35 -4.73
C GLU A 144 -3.83 -7.89 -4.25
N ALA A 145 -3.03 -7.02 -4.87
CA ALA A 145 -3.09 -5.58 -4.63
C ALA A 145 -4.43 -4.99 -5.05
N SER A 146 -4.96 -5.37 -6.23
CA SER A 146 -6.28 -4.92 -6.68
C SER A 146 -7.38 -5.36 -5.72
N LEU A 147 -7.31 -6.60 -5.22
CA LEU A 147 -8.26 -7.12 -4.24
C LEU A 147 -8.18 -6.34 -2.91
N GLY A 148 -6.96 -6.03 -2.44
CA GLY A 148 -6.74 -5.25 -1.24
C GLY A 148 -7.28 -3.83 -1.35
N ALA A 149 -7.01 -3.17 -2.48
CA ALA A 149 -7.50 -1.83 -2.80
C ALA A 149 -9.03 -1.77 -2.90
N VAL A 150 -9.65 -2.72 -3.61
CA VAL A 150 -11.11 -2.79 -3.77
C VAL A 150 -11.79 -3.04 -2.42
N LYS A 151 -11.28 -3.96 -1.59
CA LYS A 151 -11.81 -4.18 -0.24
C LYS A 151 -11.75 -2.93 0.63
N ALA A 152 -10.62 -2.23 0.60
CA ALA A 152 -10.46 -0.96 1.31
C ALA A 152 -11.48 0.09 0.84
N ALA A 153 -11.72 0.14 -0.46
CA ALA A 153 -12.67 1.05 -1.07
C ALA A 153 -14.12 0.72 -0.67
N ASP A 154 -14.49 -0.56 -0.66
CA ASP A 154 -15.80 -1.03 -0.20
C ASP A 154 -16.01 -0.78 1.30
N GLU A 155 -14.96 -0.89 2.13
CA GLU A 155 -15.00 -0.51 3.55
C GLU A 155 -15.27 0.99 3.77
N ILE A 156 -14.90 1.84 2.81
CA ILE A 156 -15.20 3.28 2.86
C ILE A 156 -16.66 3.52 2.45
N SER A 157 -17.06 3.02 1.28
CA SER A 157 -18.46 2.99 0.82
C SER A 157 -18.59 2.20 -0.49
N ASP A 158 -19.79 1.73 -0.81
CA ASP A 158 -20.08 1.06 -2.09
C ASP A 158 -19.72 1.92 -3.31
N GLU A 159 -19.93 3.24 -3.23
CA GLU A 159 -19.66 4.16 -4.35
C GLU A 159 -18.15 4.36 -4.58
N VAL A 160 -17.38 4.45 -3.49
CA VAL A 160 -15.91 4.47 -3.56
C VAL A 160 -15.39 3.16 -4.12
N GLY A 161 -15.96 2.03 -3.69
CA GLY A 161 -15.69 0.71 -4.25
C GLY A 161 -15.89 0.66 -5.77
N LYS A 162 -17.03 1.14 -6.28
CA LYS A 162 -17.32 1.19 -7.73
C LYS A 162 -16.31 2.06 -8.47
N THR A 163 -16.04 3.24 -7.93
CA THR A 163 -15.07 4.19 -8.50
C THR A 163 -13.69 3.56 -8.64
N VAL A 164 -13.23 2.83 -7.60
CA VAL A 164 -11.95 2.10 -7.64
C VAL A 164 -11.97 0.95 -8.63
N ARG A 165 -13.05 0.16 -8.70
CA ARG A 165 -13.20 -0.91 -9.70
C ARG A 165 -13.09 -0.37 -11.14
N ASP A 166 -13.79 0.72 -11.44
CA ASP A 166 -13.77 1.36 -12.75
C ASP A 166 -12.40 1.95 -13.10
N ALA A 167 -11.75 2.60 -12.12
CA ALA A 167 -10.40 3.15 -12.29
C ALA A 167 -9.37 2.06 -12.60
N LEU A 168 -9.40 0.94 -11.86
CA LEU A 168 -8.50 -0.18 -12.10
C LEU A 168 -8.74 -0.83 -13.48
N LEU A 169 -10.00 -0.94 -13.94
CA LEU A 169 -10.34 -1.50 -15.25
C LEU A 169 -9.90 -0.64 -16.43
N THR A 170 -9.83 0.68 -16.22
CA THR A 170 -9.48 1.67 -17.26
C THR A 170 -8.01 2.05 -17.26
N ALA A 171 -7.26 1.69 -16.20
CA ALA A 171 -5.84 1.92 -16.09
C ALA A 171 -5.05 1.11 -17.13
N ALA A 172 -4.49 1.79 -18.13
CA ALA A 172 -3.70 1.18 -19.20
C ALA A 172 -2.39 0.54 -18.71
N SER A 173 -1.90 0.93 -17.53
CA SER A 173 -0.69 0.39 -16.90
C SER A 173 -0.91 -0.98 -16.24
N LEU A 174 -2.17 -1.40 -16.05
CA LEU A 174 -2.51 -2.62 -15.33
C LEU A 174 -2.92 -3.76 -16.26
N PRO A 175 -2.61 -5.03 -15.91
CA PRO A 175 -3.04 -6.18 -16.69
C PRO A 175 -4.57 -6.35 -16.61
N ARG A 176 -5.28 -5.85 -17.63
CA ARG A 176 -6.75 -5.79 -17.70
C ARG A 176 -7.43 -7.12 -17.34
N ASP A 177 -6.95 -8.23 -17.90
CA ASP A 177 -7.54 -9.56 -17.67
C ASP A 177 -7.46 -10.02 -16.20
N VAL A 178 -6.44 -9.56 -15.47
CA VAL A 178 -6.26 -9.86 -14.05
C VAL A 178 -7.20 -9.02 -13.21
N VAL A 179 -7.24 -7.70 -13.48
CA VAL A 179 -8.13 -6.76 -12.77
C VAL A 179 -9.59 -7.13 -13.01
N GLU A 180 -9.97 -7.47 -14.24
CA GLU A 180 -11.33 -7.85 -14.59
C GLU A 180 -11.83 -9.06 -13.78
N LYS A 181 -10.96 -10.03 -13.49
CA LYS A 181 -11.30 -11.17 -12.63
C LYS A 181 -11.53 -10.76 -11.18
N VAL A 182 -10.82 -9.76 -10.68
CA VAL A 182 -11.02 -9.22 -9.32
C VAL A 182 -12.35 -8.49 -9.25
N VAL A 183 -12.62 -7.60 -10.20
CA VAL A 183 -13.85 -6.79 -10.24
C VAL A 183 -15.10 -7.66 -10.38
N LYS A 184 -15.11 -8.63 -11.28
CA LYS A 184 -16.25 -9.56 -11.45
C LYS A 184 -16.38 -10.56 -10.31
N GLY A 185 -15.28 -10.85 -9.61
CA GLY A 185 -15.25 -11.79 -8.50
C GLY A 185 -15.78 -11.21 -7.19
N SER A 186 -15.77 -9.87 -7.03
CA SER A 186 -16.21 -9.18 -5.81
C SER A 186 -17.68 -8.77 -5.80
N GLU A 187 -18.42 -8.91 -6.92
CA GLU A 187 -19.87 -8.63 -7.00
C GLU A 187 -20.78 -9.75 -6.44
N LYS A 188 -20.25 -10.63 -5.58
CA LYS A 188 -20.99 -11.78 -5.00
C LYS A 188 -21.19 -11.67 -3.50
#